data_AF-A0A953R1X0-F1
#
_entry.id   AF-A0A953R1X0-F1
#
_cell.length_a   1.000
_cell.length_b   1.000
_cell.length_c   1.000
_cell.angle_alpha   90.00
_cell.angle_beta   90.00
_cell.angle_gamma   90.00
#
_symmetry.space_group_name_H-M   'P 1'
#
loop_
_entity.id
_entity.type
_entity.pdbx_description
1 polymer ?
#
loop_
_entity_poly.entity_id
_entity_poly.type
_entity_poly.pdbx_seq_one_letter_code
_entity_poly.pdbx_strand_id
1 'polypeptide(L)'
;MPAVVAARELNDGYALEIDSRQVSVVEVAQWVELERKCCPFFDFQLDLHGQDGGLWLSLKGRDGVKQFIEMDFTRLRGKLGHR
;
A
#
# COMPACT_ATOMS: atom_id res chain seq x y z
N MET A 1 11.20 -1.81 -9.55
CA MET A 1 11.84 -1.97 -8.22
C MET A 1 10.82 -1.52 -7.19
N PRO A 2 10.44 -2.34 -6.19
CA PRO A 2 9.29 -1.98 -5.36
C PRO A 2 9.67 -0.79 -4.47
N ALA A 3 8.97 0.33 -4.61
CA ALA A 3 9.16 1.52 -3.78
C ALA A 3 8.76 1.32 -2.31
N VAL A 4 8.37 0.10 -1.93
CA VAL A 4 8.07 -0.29 -0.55
C VAL A 4 9.39 -0.54 0.18
N VAL A 5 9.68 0.27 1.20
CA VAL A 5 10.93 0.19 1.99
C VAL A 5 10.74 -0.50 3.33
N ALA A 6 9.54 -0.43 3.90
CA ALA A 6 9.17 -1.12 5.13
C ALA A 6 7.71 -1.59 5.09
N ALA A 7 7.39 -2.59 5.89
CA ALA A 7 6.02 -3.03 6.13
C ALA A 7 5.81 -3.21 7.63
N ARG A 8 4.69 -2.73 8.13
CA ARG A 8 4.24 -2.86 9.52
C ARG A 8 2.90 -3.59 9.53
N GLU A 9 2.80 -4.62 10.35
CA GLU A 9 1.55 -5.30 10.61
C GLU A 9 0.65 -4.42 11.50
N LEU A 10 -0.63 -4.31 11.13
CA LEU A 10 -1.70 -3.69 11.93
C LEU A 10 -2.65 -4.77 12.42
N ASN A 11 -3.62 -4.49 13.29
CA ASN A 11 -4.58 -5.53 13.71
C ASN A 11 -5.48 -5.99 12.55
N ASP A 12 -5.77 -5.08 11.62
CA ASP A 12 -6.76 -5.20 10.54
C ASP A 12 -6.13 -5.11 9.14
N GLY A 13 -4.81 -5.29 9.02
CA GLY A 13 -4.11 -5.22 7.74
C GLY A 13 -2.63 -4.93 7.86
N TYR A 14 -2.09 -4.20 6.88
CA TYR A 14 -0.69 -3.78 6.83
C TYR A 14 -0.56 -2.31 6.47
N ALA A 15 0.47 -1.65 7.01
CA ALA A 15 0.94 -0.36 6.56
C ALA A 15 2.28 -0.53 5.84
N LEU A 16 2.40 0.05 4.65
CA LEU A 16 3.59 -0.02 3.81
C LEU A 16 4.23 1.37 3.74
N GLU A 17 5.51 1.46 4.07
CA GLU A 17 6.27 2.69 3.89
C GLU A 17 6.75 2.77 2.44
N ILE A 18 6.49 3.90 1.80
CA ILE A 18 6.81 4.18 0.41
C ILE A 18 7.97 5.17 0.32
N ASP A 19 8.99 4.84 -0.46
CA ASP A 19 10.09 5.74 -0.80
C ASP A 19 9.60 6.88 -1.71
N SER A 20 9.28 8.02 -1.08
CA SER A 20 8.83 9.22 -1.76
C SER A 20 9.84 9.84 -2.74
N ARG A 21 11.11 9.38 -2.72
CA ARG A 21 12.12 9.75 -3.73
C ARG A 21 11.96 8.96 -5.03
N GLN A 22 11.29 7.81 -5.00
CA GLN A 22 11.08 6.93 -6.15
C GLN A 22 9.67 7.04 -6.72
N VAL A 23 8.65 7.25 -5.87
CA VAL A 23 7.24 7.33 -6.27
C VAL A 23 6.57 8.50 -5.56
N SER A 24 5.89 9.35 -6.32
CA SER A 24 5.14 10.48 -5.76
C SER A 24 3.83 10.04 -5.12
N VAL A 25 3.31 10.85 -4.18
CA VAL A 25 1.97 10.64 -3.59
C VAL A 25 0.88 10.50 -4.64
N VAL A 26 0.96 11.27 -5.74
CA VAL A 26 -0.02 11.23 -6.82
C VAL A 26 -0.02 9.88 -7.53
N GLU A 27 1.16 9.32 -7.79
CA GLU A 27 1.29 7.98 -8.39
C GLU A 27 0.74 6.88 -7.48
N VAL A 28 0.99 6.97 -6.16
CA VAL A 28 0.40 6.03 -5.20
C VAL A 28 -1.12 6.17 -5.18
N ALA A 29 -1.66 7.39 -5.20
CA ALA A 29 -3.11 7.62 -5.24
C ALA A 29 -3.76 7.08 -6.53
N GLN A 30 -3.09 7.23 -7.68
CA GLN A 30 -3.55 6.64 -8.95
C GLN A 30 -3.59 5.11 -8.88
N TRP A 31 -2.57 4.50 -8.29
CA TRP A 31 -2.56 3.06 -8.06
C TRP A 31 -3.70 2.62 -7.14
N VAL A 32 -3.96 3.35 -6.04
CA VAL A 32 -5.09 3.07 -5.14
C VAL A 32 -6.43 3.13 -5.88
N GLU A 33 -6.65 4.13 -6.73
CA GLU A 33 -7.91 4.22 -7.51
C GLU A 33 -8.09 3.06 -8.50
N LEU A 34 -7.01 2.53 -9.06
CA LEU A 34 -7.05 1.34 -9.91
C LEU A 34 -7.31 0.08 -9.07
N GLU A 35 -6.59 -0.09 -7.97
CA GLU A 35 -6.69 -1.30 -7.15
C GLU A 35 -8.04 -1.40 -6.45
N ARG A 36 -8.63 -0.28 -6.01
CA ARG A 36 -9.98 -0.24 -5.43
C ARG A 36 -11.04 -0.82 -6.37
N LYS A 37 -10.85 -0.76 -7.69
CA LYS A 37 -11.76 -1.38 -8.67
C LYS A 37 -11.58 -2.90 -8.75
N CYS A 38 -10.35 -3.39 -8.60
CA CYS A 38 -10.02 -4.82 -8.64
C CYS A 38 -10.33 -5.51 -7.28
N CYS A 39 -10.12 -4.80 -6.18
CA CYS A 39 -10.19 -5.28 -4.81
C CYS A 39 -11.02 -4.31 -3.95
N PRO A 40 -12.34 -4.21 -4.17
CA PRO A 40 -13.21 -3.22 -3.51
C PRO A 40 -13.45 -3.49 -2.01
N PHE A 41 -12.88 -4.55 -1.46
CA PHE A 41 -13.00 -4.92 -0.05
C PHE A 41 -11.90 -4.34 0.84
N PHE A 42 -10.86 -3.73 0.24
CA PHE A 42 -9.82 -3.04 1.00
C PHE A 42 -10.26 -1.63 1.39
N ASP A 43 -9.95 -1.27 2.62
CA ASP A 43 -9.91 0.11 3.08
C ASP A 43 -8.48 0.64 2.90
N PHE A 44 -8.34 1.62 2.01
CA PHE A 44 -7.05 2.27 1.70
C PHE A 44 -6.89 3.56 2.51
N GLN A 45 -5.70 3.80 3.05
CA GLN A 45 -5.35 5.05 3.71
C GLN A 45 -3.95 5.50 3.29
N LEU A 46 -3.81 6.77 2.95
CA LEU A 46 -2.54 7.41 2.66
C LEU A 46 -2.21 8.40 3.78
N ASP A 47 -1.13 8.15 4.50
CA ASP A 47 -0.65 9.02 5.56
C ASP A 47 0.64 9.71 5.10
N LEU A 48 0.61 11.05 5.08
CA LEU A 48 1.76 11.90 4.77
C LEU A 48 2.28 12.49 6.06
N HIS A 49 3.45 12.05 6.50
CA HIS A 49 4.08 12.56 7.70
C HIS A 49 5.17 13.59 7.36
N GLY A 50 5.25 14.65 8.17
CA GLY A 50 6.27 15.71 8.01
C GLY A 50 7.70 15.23 8.30
N GLN A 51 8.68 16.10 8.02
CA GLN A 51 10.16 15.98 8.04
C GLN A 51 10.83 14.59 7.90
N ASP A 52 10.43 13.57 8.66
CA ASP A 52 11.08 12.25 8.69
C ASP A 52 10.11 11.05 8.64
N GLY A 53 8.78 11.27 8.65
CA GLY A 53 7.82 10.17 8.79
C GLY A 53 7.38 9.47 7.51
N GLY A 54 7.76 10.00 6.34
CA GLY A 54 7.54 9.36 5.04
C GLY A 54 6.07 9.30 4.58
N LEU A 55 5.87 8.61 3.45
CA LEU A 55 4.55 8.30 2.88
C LEU A 55 4.18 6.86 3.27
N TRP A 56 3.07 6.68 3.95
CA TRP A 56 2.55 5.36 4.29
C TRP A 56 1.27 5.06 3.54
N LEU A 57 1.19 3.83 3.00
CA LEU A 57 -0.02 3.27 2.41
C LEU A 57 -0.50 2.11 3.29
N SER A 58 -1.65 2.28 3.91
CA SER A 58 -2.31 1.20 4.64
C SER A 58 -3.33 0.48 3.77
N LEU A 59 -3.28 -0.85 3.82
CA LEU A 59 -4.23 -1.80 3.23
C LEU A 59 -4.92 -2.52 4.38
N LYS A 60 -6.17 -2.17 4.66
CA LYS A 60 -6.95 -2.72 5.77
C LYS A 60 -8.23 -3.38 5.28
N GLY A 61 -8.91 -4.09 6.16
CA GLY A 61 -10.22 -4.65 5.85
C GLY A 61 -10.76 -5.54 6.96
N ARG A 62 -11.77 -6.33 6.61
CA ARG A 62 -12.48 -7.22 7.54
C ARG A 62 -11.64 -8.44 7.94
N ASP A 63 -12.11 -9.20 8.93
CA ASP A 63 -11.48 -10.47 9.33
C ASP A 63 -11.17 -11.35 8.11
N GLY A 64 -9.94 -11.87 8.07
CA GLY A 64 -9.42 -12.64 6.93
C GLY A 64 -8.62 -11.81 5.91
N VAL A 65 -8.61 -10.48 6.02
CA VAL A 65 -7.93 -9.60 5.06
C VAL A 65 -6.41 -9.79 5.04
N LYS A 66 -5.79 -10.07 6.19
CA LYS A 66 -4.33 -10.25 6.27
C LYS A 66 -3.86 -11.46 5.47
N GLN A 67 -4.55 -12.59 5.62
CA GLN A 67 -4.24 -13.82 4.88
C GLN A 67 -4.38 -13.60 3.38
N PHE A 68 -5.39 -12.81 2.97
CA PHE A 68 -5.53 -12.40 1.57
C PHE A 68 -4.35 -11.52 1.11
N ILE A 69 -3.98 -10.49 1.89
CA ILE A 69 -2.86 -9.60 1.57
C ILE A 69 -1.56 -10.39 1.46
N GLU A 70 -1.29 -11.33 2.36
CA GLU A 70 -0.09 -12.18 2.33
C GLU A 70 -0.04 -13.05 1.07
N MET A 71 -1.17 -13.65 0.70
CA MET A 71 -1.27 -14.45 -0.53
C MET A 71 -1.07 -13.61 -1.80
N ASP A 72 -1.62 -12.40 -1.84
CA ASP A 72 -1.54 -11.50 -3.00
C ASP A 72 -0.32 -10.55 -2.95
N PHE A 73 0.51 -10.62 -1.91
CA PHE A 73 1.62 -9.68 -1.67
C PHE A 73 2.64 -9.67 -2.81
N THR A 74 2.88 -10.84 -3.42
CA THR A 74 3.75 -10.99 -4.60
C THR A 74 3.20 -10.22 -5.80
N ARG A 75 1.87 -10.16 -5.96
CA ARG A 75 1.19 -9.42 -7.02
C ARG A 75 1.14 -7.92 -6.73
N LEU A 76 0.88 -7.54 -5.47
CA LEU A 76 0.87 -6.13 -5.02
C LEU A 76 2.24 -5.46 -5.18
N ARG A 77 3.34 -6.18 -4.85
CA ARG A 77 4.72 -5.71 -5.07
C ARG A 77 5.07 -5.49 -6.54
N GLY A 78 4.46 -6.25 -7.46
CA GLY A 78 4.67 -6.10 -8.90
C GLY A 78 3.92 -4.89 -9.48
N LYS A 79 2.73 -4.57 -8.96
CA LYS A 79 1.89 -3.49 -9.49
C LYS A 79 2.33 -2.07 -9.08
N LEU A 80 3.03 -1.92 -7.94
CA LEU A 80 3.62 -0.64 -7.49
C LEU A 80 4.93 -0.26 -8.25
N GLY A 81 5.19 -0.88 -9.41
CA GLY A 81 6.42 -0.68 -10.17
C GLY A 81 6.27 -0.73 -11.69
N HIS A 82 5.07 -0.56 -12.25
CA HIS A 82 4.89 -0.53 -13.70
C HIS A 82 5.14 0.86 -14.29
N ARG A 83 6.40 1.11 -14.66
CA ARG A 83 6.73 1.48 -16.03
C ARG A 83 7.53 0.34 -16.64
#